data_AF-A0A1N6FCR0-F1
#
_entry.id   AF-A0A1N6FCR0-F1
#
_cell.length_a   1.000
_cell.length_b   1.000
_cell.length_c   1.000
_cell.angle_alpha   90.00
_cell.angle_beta   90.00
_cell.angle_gamma   90.00
#
_symmetry.space_group_name_H-M   'P 1'
#
loop_
_entity.id
_entity.type
_entity.pdbx_description
1 polymer ?
#
loop_
_entity_poly.entity_id
_entity_poly.type
_entity_poly.pdbx_seq_one_letter_code
_entity_poly.pdbx_strand_id
1 'polypeptide(L)'
;MGEKNKFTQREELKTYFETGKYPTQTQFGRFIDNYVHLNEFNFGLDVKASGNNKKKFYHFYIAEDIEKSGRGHINIEDLEEKEPKQIDKYVHVLSRNVVYKCLNVKLLTELDIDKYQPKIIIKRYKQQKTLKSGYEKSAGFYQELPLDAESWGRQSEYPVTSNEMVIDLNPINYFKPNVDYKEFSPSGTFTRPGSFKYSTHHRKPYSLIQMLLEIDVNGTKLRSQPVNIKIILGSRDEDDLINYIINS
;
A
#
# COMPACT_ATOMS: atom_id res chain seq x y z
N MET A 1 -39.32 4.91 -34.43
CA MET A 1 -38.07 5.67 -34.69
C MET A 1 -36.92 4.83 -34.16
N GLY A 2 -36.11 4.26 -35.06
CA GLY A 2 -35.09 3.27 -34.71
C GLY A 2 -33.95 3.87 -33.90
N GLU A 3 -33.56 3.16 -32.84
CA GLU A 3 -32.37 3.45 -32.05
C GLU A 3 -31.14 3.51 -32.96
N LYS A 4 -30.42 4.64 -32.92
CA LYS A 4 -29.07 4.71 -33.46
C LYS A 4 -28.17 3.94 -32.50
N ASN A 5 -28.01 2.63 -32.73
CA ASN A 5 -26.91 1.87 -32.17
C ASN A 5 -25.61 2.50 -32.65
N LYS A 6 -25.01 3.32 -31.79
CA LYS A 6 -23.69 3.90 -32.00
C LYS A 6 -22.72 2.73 -31.89
N PHE A 7 -22.22 2.25 -33.03
CA PHE A 7 -21.30 1.10 -33.06
C PHE A 7 -20.14 1.35 -32.08
N THR A 8 -19.79 0.31 -31.32
CA THR A 8 -18.55 0.33 -30.56
C THR A 8 -17.37 0.29 -31.53
N GLN A 9 -16.26 0.97 -31.24
CA GLN A 9 -15.12 1.13 -32.17
C GLN A 9 -14.57 -0.22 -32.71
N ARG A 10 -14.75 -1.31 -31.95
CA ARG A 10 -14.41 -2.69 -32.35
C ARG A 10 -15.28 -3.22 -33.50
N GLU A 11 -16.56 -2.88 -33.51
CA GLU A 11 -17.50 -3.31 -34.55
C GLU A 11 -17.23 -2.58 -35.85
N GLU A 12 -16.89 -1.28 -35.81
CA GLU A 12 -16.48 -0.52 -37.01
C GLU A 12 -15.23 -1.14 -37.67
N LEU A 13 -14.25 -1.58 -36.88
CA LEU A 13 -13.05 -2.28 -37.37
C LEU A 13 -13.39 -3.61 -38.03
N LYS A 14 -14.26 -4.40 -37.40
CA LYS A 14 -14.72 -5.66 -37.98
C LYS A 14 -15.36 -5.43 -39.35
N THR A 15 -16.14 -4.37 -39.50
CA THR A 15 -16.74 -3.99 -40.78
C THR A 15 -15.69 -3.61 -41.83
N TYR A 16 -14.62 -2.87 -41.48
CA TYR A 16 -13.56 -2.53 -42.44
C TYR A 16 -12.83 -3.78 -42.96
N PHE A 17 -12.55 -4.76 -42.09
CA PHE A 17 -11.92 -6.03 -42.47
C PHE A 17 -12.87 -6.95 -43.25
N GLU A 18 -14.15 -7.03 -42.87
CA GLU A 18 -15.15 -7.88 -43.54
C GLU A 18 -15.58 -7.31 -44.90
N THR A 19 -15.58 -5.99 -45.07
CA THR A 19 -15.99 -5.34 -46.33
C THR A 19 -14.83 -5.02 -47.28
N GLY A 20 -13.58 -5.27 -46.87
CA GLY A 20 -12.38 -5.02 -47.68
C GLY A 20 -12.08 -3.53 -47.95
N LYS A 21 -12.73 -2.62 -47.21
CA LYS A 21 -12.47 -1.18 -47.30
C LYS A 21 -11.33 -0.81 -46.36
N TYR A 22 -10.19 -0.39 -46.91
CA TYR A 22 -9.06 0.06 -46.11
C TYR A 22 -9.33 1.46 -45.54
N PRO A 23 -9.10 1.70 -44.24
CA PRO A 23 -9.20 3.04 -43.66
C PRO A 23 -8.13 3.96 -44.27
N THR A 24 -8.45 5.26 -44.37
CA THR A 24 -7.44 6.28 -44.73
C THR A 24 -6.37 6.38 -43.65
N GLN A 25 -5.16 6.85 -44.00
CA GLN A 25 -4.03 6.98 -43.06
C GLN A 25 -4.40 7.79 -41.80
N THR A 26 -5.19 8.85 -41.94
CA THR A 26 -5.70 9.66 -40.83
C THR A 26 -6.68 8.92 -39.93
N GLN A 27 -7.57 8.10 -40.53
CA GLN A 27 -8.49 7.26 -39.75
C GLN A 27 -7.72 6.17 -39.02
N PHE A 28 -6.77 5.52 -39.69
CA PHE A 28 -5.90 4.51 -39.08
C PHE A 28 -5.04 5.10 -37.94
N GLY A 29 -4.47 6.29 -38.12
CA GLY A 29 -3.76 7.01 -37.04
C GLY A 29 -4.63 7.24 -35.82
N ARG A 30 -5.85 7.77 -36.00
CA ARG A 30 -6.82 7.94 -34.90
C ARG A 30 -7.22 6.61 -34.23
N PHE A 31 -7.28 5.51 -34.99
CA PHE A 31 -7.57 4.20 -34.43
C PHE A 31 -6.40 3.69 -33.58
N ILE A 32 -5.17 3.79 -34.07
CA ILE A 32 -3.97 3.44 -33.31
C ILE A 32 -3.88 4.28 -32.04
N ASP A 33 -4.09 5.60 -32.12
CA ASP A 33 -4.08 6.47 -30.95
C ASP A 33 -5.13 6.04 -29.90
N ASN A 34 -6.34 5.69 -30.32
CA ASN A 34 -7.39 5.17 -29.42
C ASN A 34 -7.03 3.80 -28.79
N TYR A 35 -6.33 2.94 -29.50
CA TYR A 35 -5.87 1.63 -28.98
C TYR A 35 -4.64 1.75 -28.09
N VAL A 36 -3.73 2.67 -28.41
CA VAL A 36 -2.61 3.05 -27.54
C VAL A 36 -3.15 3.53 -26.21
N HIS A 37 -4.19 4.37 -26.21
CA HIS A 37 -4.89 4.74 -24.98
C HIS A 37 -5.43 3.52 -24.21
N LEU A 38 -6.06 2.53 -24.86
CA LEU A 38 -6.54 1.32 -24.19
C LEU A 38 -5.41 0.48 -23.54
N ASN A 39 -4.23 0.43 -24.16
CA ASN A 39 -3.04 -0.18 -23.56
C ASN A 39 -2.48 0.67 -22.40
N GLU A 40 -2.51 2.00 -22.53
CA GLU A 40 -2.14 2.94 -21.46
C GLU A 40 -3.06 2.84 -20.23
N PHE A 41 -4.26 2.24 -20.35
CA PHE A 41 -5.21 2.03 -19.25
C PHE A 41 -5.21 0.61 -18.65
N ASN A 42 -4.48 -0.33 -19.26
CA ASN A 42 -4.31 -1.69 -18.71
C ASN A 42 -2.97 -1.81 -17.99
N PHE A 43 -2.84 -1.11 -16.86
CA PHE A 43 -1.67 -1.20 -15.98
C PHE A 43 -2.10 -1.60 -14.56
N GLY A 44 -1.20 -2.26 -13.85
CA GLY A 44 -1.46 -2.73 -12.50
C GLY A 44 -0.27 -3.46 -11.92
N LEU A 45 -0.50 -4.09 -10.77
CA LEU A 45 0.53 -4.74 -9.99
C LEU A 45 0.19 -6.22 -9.80
N ASP A 46 1.17 -7.09 -10.02
CA ASP A 46 1.24 -8.42 -9.40
C ASP A 46 2.15 -8.31 -8.18
N VAL A 47 1.63 -8.67 -7.00
CA VAL A 47 2.36 -8.54 -5.74
C VAL A 47 2.44 -9.90 -5.08
N LYS A 48 3.65 -10.29 -4.67
CA LYS A 48 3.92 -11.56 -3.99
C LYS A 48 4.86 -11.31 -2.82
N ALA A 49 4.77 -12.14 -1.78
CA ALA A 49 5.80 -12.15 -0.75
C ALA A 49 7.14 -12.61 -1.37
N SER A 50 8.24 -11.97 -1.02
CA SER A 50 9.56 -12.35 -1.50
C SER A 50 9.98 -13.73 -0.98
N GLY A 51 10.84 -14.42 -1.71
CA GLY A 51 11.46 -15.66 -1.25
C GLY A 51 12.42 -15.46 -0.07
N ASN A 52 13.04 -14.27 0.03
CA ASN A 52 13.99 -13.93 1.07
C ASN A 52 13.31 -13.29 2.29
N ASN A 53 13.86 -13.58 3.47
CA ASN A 53 13.47 -12.95 4.73
C ASN A 53 14.46 -11.82 5.07
N LYS A 54 13.95 -10.74 5.65
CA LYS A 54 14.75 -9.75 6.38
C LYS A 54 14.62 -9.98 7.87
N LYS A 55 15.71 -9.74 8.59
CA LYS A 55 15.77 -9.74 10.05
C LYS A 55 16.31 -8.38 10.48
N LYS A 56 15.58 -7.70 11.38
CA LYS A 56 15.94 -6.40 11.92
C LYS A 56 15.65 -6.39 13.41
N PHE A 57 16.52 -5.74 14.19
CA PHE A 57 16.34 -5.62 15.62
C PHE A 57 15.63 -4.30 15.96
N TYR A 58 14.66 -4.35 16.86
CA TYR A 58 13.86 -3.20 17.25
C TYR A 58 13.75 -3.05 18.76
N HIS A 59 13.76 -1.79 19.20
CA HIS A 59 13.27 -1.36 20.49
C HIS A 59 11.85 -0.80 20.36
N PHE A 60 10.97 -1.26 21.24
CA PHE A 60 9.56 -0.88 21.25
C PHE A 60 9.24 0.01 22.44
N TYR A 61 8.52 1.09 22.19
CA TYR A 61 8.20 2.10 23.18
C TYR A 61 6.71 2.46 23.16
N ILE A 62 6.13 2.70 24.34
CA ILE A 62 4.78 3.22 24.50
C ILE A 62 4.86 4.57 25.21
N ALA A 63 4.00 5.52 24.81
CA ALA A 63 3.93 6.81 25.47
C ALA A 63 3.40 6.67 26.90
N GLU A 64 4.03 7.36 27.84
CA GLU A 64 3.54 7.51 29.22
C GLU A 64 2.22 8.28 29.25
N ASP A 65 2.15 9.34 28.44
CA ASP A 65 0.99 10.20 28.27
C ASP A 65 0.82 10.50 26.77
N ILE A 66 -0.28 10.01 26.20
CA ILE A 66 -0.57 10.13 24.76
C ILE A 66 -0.73 11.61 24.36
N GLU A 67 -1.26 12.46 25.24
CA GLU A 67 -1.49 13.87 24.93
C GLU A 67 -0.18 14.66 24.91
N LYS A 68 0.80 14.27 25.74
CA LYS A 68 2.09 14.98 25.86
C LYS A 68 3.19 14.47 24.94
N SER A 69 3.14 13.19 24.57
CA SER A 69 4.10 12.51 23.69
C SER A 69 3.85 12.80 22.21
N GLY A 70 2.65 13.28 21.87
CA GLY A 70 2.18 13.45 20.51
C GLY A 70 1.73 12.14 19.86
N ARG A 71 2.46 11.02 20.05
CA ARG A 71 2.14 9.72 19.43
C ARG A 71 2.07 8.62 20.49
N GLY A 72 1.15 7.67 20.32
CA GLY A 72 0.93 6.63 21.32
C GLY A 72 2.01 5.53 21.41
N HIS A 73 2.96 5.48 20.47
CA HIS A 73 4.08 4.51 20.47
C HIS A 73 5.20 4.92 19.50
N ILE A 74 6.37 4.30 19.64
CA ILE A 74 7.50 4.36 18.72
C ILE A 74 8.13 2.97 18.60
N ASN A 75 8.49 2.58 17.39
CA ASN A 75 9.35 1.43 17.12
C ASN A 75 10.65 1.97 16.52
N ILE A 76 11.80 1.65 17.11
CA ILE A 76 13.12 2.11 16.66
C ILE A 76 13.91 0.90 16.20
N GLU A 77 14.31 0.90 14.94
CA GLU A 77 15.29 -0.05 14.42
C GLU A 77 16.66 0.27 15.03
N ASP A 78 17.33 -0.72 15.59
CA ASP A 78 18.71 -0.60 16.02
C ASP A 78 19.59 -1.58 15.24
N LEU A 79 20.58 -1.03 14.54
CA LEU A 79 21.49 -1.76 13.67
C LEU A 79 22.63 -2.43 14.46
N GLU A 80 22.88 -1.96 15.68
CA GLU A 80 24.00 -2.41 16.52
C GLU A 80 23.56 -3.27 17.71
N GLU A 81 22.26 -3.58 17.82
CA GLU A 81 21.65 -4.37 18.90
C GLU A 81 22.08 -3.89 20.31
N LYS A 82 22.15 -2.57 20.51
CA LYS A 82 22.54 -1.94 21.77
C LYS A 82 21.38 -1.97 22.78
N GLU A 83 21.68 -1.53 24.00
CA GLU A 83 20.66 -1.32 25.02
C GLU A 83 19.67 -0.20 24.60
N PRO A 84 18.37 -0.33 24.95
CA PRO A 84 17.36 0.64 24.58
C PRO A 84 17.68 2.00 25.17
N LYS A 85 17.64 3.03 24.31
CA LYS A 85 17.84 4.42 24.73
C LYS A 85 16.63 4.91 25.52
N GLN A 86 16.87 5.75 26.52
CA GLN A 86 15.81 6.49 27.19
C GLN A 86 15.28 7.58 26.25
N ILE A 87 13.96 7.69 26.15
CA ILE A 87 13.28 8.68 25.29
C ILE A 87 12.27 9.43 26.15
N ASP A 88 12.34 10.76 26.15
CA ASP A 88 11.43 11.60 26.92
C ASP A 88 9.96 11.26 26.62
N LYS A 89 9.17 11.02 27.67
CA LYS A 89 7.73 10.65 27.65
C LYS A 89 7.40 9.26 27.08
N TYR A 90 8.39 8.40 26.91
CA TYR A 90 8.17 7.02 26.47
C TYR A 90 8.80 6.02 27.43
N VAL A 91 8.06 4.94 27.66
CA VAL A 91 8.53 3.77 28.38
C VAL A 91 8.96 2.72 27.36
N HIS A 92 10.18 2.21 27.52
CA HIS A 92 10.63 1.03 26.80
C HIS A 92 9.80 -0.19 27.25
N VAL A 93 9.32 -0.96 26.28
CA VAL A 93 8.47 -2.14 26.53
C VAL A 93 9.28 -3.41 26.37
N LEU A 94 9.95 -3.57 25.23
CA LEU A 94 10.76 -4.74 24.92
C LEU A 94 11.73 -4.44 23.75
N SER A 95 12.74 -5.30 23.61
CA SER A 95 13.66 -5.30 22.47
C SER A 95 13.66 -6.67 21.83
N ARG A 96 13.61 -6.77 20.50
CA ARG A 96 13.70 -8.08 19.82
C ARG A 96 14.03 -7.98 18.34
N ASN A 97 14.48 -9.11 17.82
CA ASN A 97 14.51 -9.38 16.39
C ASN A 97 13.10 -9.56 15.82
N VAL A 98 12.87 -8.94 14.67
CA VAL A 98 11.67 -9.06 13.85
C VAL A 98 12.08 -9.59 12.49
N VAL A 99 11.52 -10.75 12.14
CA VAL A 99 11.74 -11.40 10.85
C VAL A 99 10.49 -11.24 10.00
N TYR A 100 10.67 -10.86 8.73
CA TYR A 100 9.57 -10.62 7.80
C TYR A 100 10.01 -10.81 6.34
N LYS A 101 9.04 -11.06 5.45
CA LYS A 101 9.30 -11.08 4.00
C LYS A 101 9.18 -9.67 3.42
N CYS A 102 9.93 -9.35 2.37
CA CYS A 102 9.63 -8.18 1.54
C CYS A 102 8.49 -8.50 0.57
N LEU A 103 8.07 -7.52 -0.23
CA LEU A 103 7.14 -7.73 -1.33
C LEU A 103 7.89 -7.67 -2.65
N ASN A 104 7.80 -8.73 -3.45
CA ASN A 104 8.13 -8.66 -4.86
C ASN A 104 6.94 -8.06 -5.61
N VAL A 105 7.17 -6.95 -6.31
CA VAL A 105 6.16 -6.22 -7.05
C VAL A 105 6.56 -6.20 -8.52
N LYS A 106 5.66 -6.69 -9.37
CA LYS A 106 5.82 -6.73 -10.82
C LYS A 106 4.71 -5.93 -11.49
N LEU A 107 5.03 -5.13 -12.50
CA LEU A 107 4.02 -4.47 -13.31
C LEU A 107 3.35 -5.52 -14.22
N LEU A 108 2.02 -5.47 -14.34
CA LEU A 108 1.27 -6.42 -15.17
C LEU A 108 1.52 -6.24 -16.67
N THR A 109 1.97 -5.05 -17.06
CA THR A 109 2.26 -4.67 -18.44
C THR A 109 3.60 -3.95 -18.51
N GLU A 110 4.27 -4.08 -19.66
CA GLU A 110 5.47 -3.30 -19.93
C GLU A 110 5.08 -1.83 -20.06
N LEU A 111 5.57 -1.02 -19.12
CA LEU A 111 5.31 0.40 -19.03
C LEU A 111 6.62 1.16 -19.26
N ASP A 112 6.58 2.21 -20.08
CA ASP A 112 7.71 3.13 -20.22
C ASP A 112 7.85 3.97 -18.94
N ILE A 113 8.79 3.56 -18.08
CA ILE A 113 9.00 4.14 -16.76
C ILE A 113 9.44 5.61 -16.88
N ASP A 114 10.27 5.93 -17.86
CA ASP A 114 10.79 7.28 -18.05
C ASP A 114 9.69 8.23 -18.52
N LYS A 115 8.82 7.75 -19.43
CA LYS A 115 7.69 8.53 -19.94
C LYS A 115 6.61 8.76 -18.89
N TYR A 116 6.19 7.72 -18.18
CA TYR A 116 4.99 7.76 -17.32
C TYR A 116 5.26 8.01 -15.83
N GLN A 117 6.54 8.02 -15.44
CA GLN A 117 7.02 8.21 -14.06
C GLN A 117 6.18 7.46 -13.01
N PRO A 118 6.02 6.13 -13.17
CA PRO A 118 5.17 5.34 -12.32
C PRO A 118 5.61 5.40 -10.86
N LYS A 119 4.63 5.36 -9.96
CA LYS A 119 4.87 5.17 -8.53
C LYS A 119 3.82 4.28 -7.91
N ILE A 120 4.22 3.54 -6.89
CA ILE A 120 3.32 2.70 -6.12
C ILE A 120 2.82 3.50 -4.93
N ILE A 121 1.50 3.59 -4.80
CA ILE A 121 0.81 4.25 -3.70
C ILE A 121 0.35 3.21 -2.68
N ILE A 122 0.70 3.43 -1.42
CA ILE A 122 0.18 2.68 -0.28
C ILE A 122 -0.94 3.46 0.39
N LYS A 123 -2.12 2.85 0.44
CA LYS A 123 -3.22 3.32 1.27
C LYS A 123 -3.41 2.39 2.46
N ARG A 124 -3.71 2.96 3.61
CA ARG A 124 -4.05 2.21 4.81
C ARG A 124 -5.54 2.26 5.05
N TYR A 125 -6.12 1.13 5.45
CA TYR A 125 -7.50 1.14 5.90
C TYR A 125 -7.64 1.99 7.16
N LYS A 126 -8.70 2.77 7.29
CA LYS A 126 -9.06 3.51 8.50
C LYS A 126 -10.54 3.24 8.78
N GLN A 127 -10.89 3.00 10.04
CA GLN A 127 -12.28 2.78 10.45
C GLN A 127 -13.07 4.09 10.47
N GLN A 128 -14.40 3.97 10.45
CA GLN A 128 -15.31 5.11 10.59
C GLN A 128 -15.05 5.81 11.91
N LYS A 129 -15.15 7.14 11.89
CA LYS A 129 -14.79 7.97 13.04
C LYS A 129 -15.56 9.28 13.05
N THR A 130 -16.21 9.56 14.17
CA THR A 130 -16.81 10.87 14.46
C THR A 130 -15.75 11.83 15.01
N LEU A 131 -15.51 12.96 14.37
CA LEU A 131 -14.54 13.98 14.79
C LEU A 131 -15.08 14.82 15.96
N LYS A 132 -14.20 15.61 16.62
CA LYS A 132 -14.64 16.51 17.72
C LYS A 132 -15.64 17.56 17.23
N SER A 133 -15.60 17.87 15.93
CA SER A 133 -16.55 18.75 15.23
C SER A 133 -17.91 18.10 14.93
N GLY A 134 -18.13 16.83 15.28
CA GLY A 134 -19.33 16.06 14.92
C GLY A 134 -19.29 15.46 13.50
N TYR A 135 -18.33 15.84 12.65
CA TYR A 135 -18.20 15.27 11.30
C TYR A 135 -17.82 13.78 11.36
N GLU A 136 -18.56 12.94 10.63
CA GLU A 136 -18.24 11.52 10.49
C GLU A 136 -17.38 11.25 9.27
N LYS A 137 -16.15 10.80 9.52
CA LYS A 137 -15.29 10.26 8.48
C LYS A 137 -15.66 8.79 8.25
N SER A 138 -16.00 8.43 7.02
CA SER A 138 -16.31 7.06 6.64
C SER A 138 -15.12 6.11 6.81
N ALA A 139 -15.41 4.82 6.91
CA ALA A 139 -14.36 3.80 6.86
C ALA A 139 -13.87 3.62 5.42
N GLY A 140 -12.58 3.34 5.23
CA GLY A 140 -12.02 3.13 3.89
C GLY A 140 -10.51 3.19 3.84
N PHE A 141 -9.95 3.05 2.64
CA PHE A 141 -8.51 3.14 2.40
C PHE A 141 -8.08 4.56 2.09
N TYR A 142 -7.15 5.09 2.89
CA TYR A 142 -6.64 6.45 2.76
C TYR A 142 -5.12 6.43 2.62
N GLN A 143 -4.63 7.21 1.67
CA GLN A 143 -3.20 7.50 1.52
C GLN A 143 -2.75 8.37 2.71
N GLU A 144 -1.62 8.02 3.33
CA GLU A 144 -0.96 8.87 4.33
C GLU A 144 -0.15 9.95 3.62
N LEU A 145 -0.04 11.14 4.22
CA LEU A 145 0.92 12.13 3.74
C LEU A 145 2.33 11.54 3.87
N PRO A 146 3.25 11.79 2.91
CA PRO A 146 4.59 11.21 2.94
C PRO A 146 5.33 11.47 4.26
N LEU A 147 5.31 12.72 4.75
CA LEU A 147 5.94 13.10 6.01
C LEU A 147 5.32 12.38 7.23
N ASP A 148 4.00 12.19 7.23
CA ASP A 148 3.33 11.43 8.28
C ASP A 148 3.81 9.97 8.25
N ALA A 149 3.82 9.34 7.07
CA ALA A 149 4.26 7.96 6.92
C ALA A 149 5.72 7.77 7.37
N GLU A 150 6.60 8.67 6.95
CA GLU A 150 8.02 8.68 7.30
C GLU A 150 8.21 8.81 8.82
N SER A 151 7.43 9.67 9.49
CA SER A 151 7.48 9.82 10.94
C SER A 151 7.13 8.54 11.71
N TRP A 152 6.43 7.59 11.07
CA TRP A 152 6.11 6.26 11.58
C TRP A 152 7.10 5.18 11.11
N GLY A 153 8.17 5.53 10.39
CA GLY A 153 9.10 4.56 9.81
C GLY A 153 8.49 3.76 8.66
N ARG A 154 7.51 4.32 7.96
CA ARG A 154 6.83 3.74 6.79
C ARG A 154 7.01 4.66 5.58
N GLN A 155 6.60 4.18 4.40
CA GLN A 155 6.48 5.01 3.20
C GLN A 155 5.07 4.87 2.62
N SER A 156 4.48 5.99 2.19
CA SER A 156 3.18 6.02 1.52
C SER A 156 3.29 5.93 -0.01
N GLU A 157 4.49 6.16 -0.55
CA GLU A 157 4.77 6.16 -1.97
C GLU A 157 6.14 5.51 -2.22
N TYR A 158 6.25 4.69 -3.26
CA TYR A 158 7.51 4.08 -3.70
C TYR A 158 7.72 4.41 -5.18
N PRO A 159 8.87 4.97 -5.58
CA PRO A 159 9.17 5.18 -7.00
C PRO A 159 9.34 3.82 -7.70
N VAL A 160 8.74 3.67 -8.87
CA VAL A 160 8.94 2.47 -9.69
C VAL A 160 10.16 2.71 -10.57
N THR A 161 11.19 1.88 -10.41
CA THR A 161 12.47 2.00 -11.11
C THR A 161 12.72 0.89 -12.11
N SER A 162 11.95 -0.19 -12.03
CA SER A 162 12.04 -1.36 -12.90
C SER A 162 10.69 -2.06 -12.99
N ASN A 163 10.53 -2.90 -14.02
CA ASN A 163 9.31 -3.69 -14.24
C ASN A 163 9.02 -4.70 -13.12
N GLU A 164 10.07 -5.14 -12.42
CA GLU A 164 10.01 -5.99 -11.25
C GLU A 164 10.97 -5.45 -10.19
N MET A 165 10.49 -5.26 -8.97
CA MET A 165 11.25 -4.68 -7.86
C MET A 165 10.85 -5.28 -6.52
N VAL A 166 11.76 -5.15 -5.54
CA VAL A 166 11.50 -5.59 -4.16
C VAL A 166 11.24 -4.37 -3.28
N ILE A 167 10.09 -4.38 -2.61
CA ILE A 167 9.66 -3.34 -1.68
C ILE A 167 9.76 -3.85 -0.24
N ASP A 168 10.46 -3.08 0.60
CA ASP A 168 10.48 -3.26 2.03
C ASP A 168 9.47 -2.33 2.70
N LEU A 169 8.31 -2.87 3.07
CA LEU A 169 7.27 -2.11 3.76
C LEU A 169 7.63 -1.74 5.21
N ASN A 170 8.68 -2.33 5.78
CA ASN A 170 8.98 -2.24 7.21
C ASN A 170 7.73 -2.58 8.07
N PRO A 171 7.18 -3.79 7.94
CA PRO A 171 5.79 -4.09 8.29
C PRO A 171 5.49 -4.00 9.79
N ILE A 172 6.51 -4.07 10.66
CA ILE A 172 6.34 -3.91 12.10
C ILE A 172 5.79 -2.53 12.47
N ASN A 173 6.12 -1.51 11.68
CA ASN A 173 5.67 -0.14 11.89
C ASN A 173 4.17 0.05 11.58
N TYR A 174 3.49 -0.98 11.08
CA TYR A 174 2.04 -0.98 10.97
C TYR A 174 1.35 -1.42 12.26
N PHE A 175 2.10 -1.79 13.30
CA PHE A 175 1.60 -2.26 14.58
C PHE A 175 2.10 -1.41 15.75
N LYS A 176 1.21 -1.20 16.71
CA LYS A 176 1.49 -0.63 18.02
C LYS A 176 2.02 -1.75 18.94
N PRO A 177 3.13 -1.54 19.64
CA PRO A 177 3.62 -2.46 20.63
C PRO A 177 2.66 -2.59 21.82
N ASN A 178 2.65 -3.78 22.39
CA ASN A 178 1.99 -4.09 23.65
C ASN A 178 2.99 -4.85 24.55
N VAL A 179 2.67 -4.96 25.84
CA VAL A 179 3.49 -5.61 26.87
C VAL A 179 3.90 -7.03 26.44
N ASP A 180 3.03 -7.70 25.68
CA ASP A 180 3.31 -8.96 25.00
C ASP A 180 3.14 -8.86 23.48
N TYR A 181 4.06 -9.47 22.71
CA TYR A 181 4.02 -9.47 21.23
C TYR A 181 2.76 -10.12 20.64
N LYS A 182 2.05 -10.94 21.43
CA LYS A 182 0.77 -11.57 21.05
C LYS A 182 -0.38 -10.56 20.93
N GLU A 183 -0.23 -9.39 21.55
CA GLU A 183 -1.30 -8.39 21.69
C GLU A 183 -0.99 -7.06 21.00
N PHE A 184 0.00 -7.04 20.10
CA PHE A 184 0.24 -5.87 19.25
C PHE A 184 -1.05 -5.58 18.46
N SER A 185 -1.44 -4.31 18.43
CA SER A 185 -2.65 -3.85 17.72
C SER A 185 -2.25 -3.05 16.50
N PRO A 186 -3.08 -2.92 15.46
CA PRO A 186 -2.69 -2.11 14.31
C PRO A 186 -2.46 -0.65 14.74
N SER A 187 -1.35 -0.08 14.30
CA SER A 187 -0.91 1.26 14.67
C SER A 187 -1.93 2.31 14.23
N GLY A 188 -2.51 3.02 15.20
CA GLY A 188 -3.27 4.24 14.95
C GLY A 188 -2.35 5.39 14.50
N THR A 189 -2.86 6.32 13.70
CA THR A 189 -2.21 7.62 13.50
C THR A 189 -2.34 8.49 14.76
N PHE A 190 -1.40 9.43 14.95
CA PHE A 190 -1.28 10.46 16.00
C PHE A 190 -2.60 10.91 16.63
N THR A 191 -3.65 11.11 15.81
CA THR A 191 -4.86 11.77 16.31
C THR A 191 -5.75 10.96 17.23
N ARG A 192 -5.87 9.61 17.19
CA ARG A 192 -6.69 8.83 18.16
C ARG A 192 -6.31 7.33 18.30
N PRO A 193 -6.03 6.85 19.52
CA PRO A 193 -6.06 5.43 19.88
C PRO A 193 -7.44 4.83 19.56
N GLY A 194 -7.50 3.64 18.95
CA GLY A 194 -8.77 2.96 18.64
C GLY A 194 -9.33 3.15 17.22
N SER A 195 -8.58 3.77 16.30
CA SER A 195 -8.92 3.85 14.86
C SER A 195 -8.81 2.51 14.10
N PHE A 196 -8.33 1.48 14.79
CA PHE A 196 -8.09 0.13 14.26
C PHE A 196 -8.48 -0.91 15.31
N LYS A 197 -9.76 -1.32 15.37
CA LYS A 197 -10.16 -2.57 16.02
C LYS A 197 -10.44 -3.62 14.95
N TYR A 198 -9.39 -4.26 14.45
CA TYR A 198 -9.47 -5.61 13.90
C TYR A 198 -8.77 -6.59 14.85
N SER A 199 -9.13 -6.54 16.13
CA SER A 199 -8.79 -7.59 17.08
C SER A 199 -10.08 -8.39 17.33
N THR A 200 -10.31 -9.43 16.54
CA THR A 200 -11.24 -10.48 16.98
C THR A 200 -10.49 -11.26 18.05
N HIS A 201 -11.10 -11.47 19.22
CA HIS A 201 -10.50 -12.07 20.43
C HIS A 201 -9.78 -13.43 20.24
N HIS A 202 -9.82 -14.02 19.05
CA HIS A 202 -9.26 -15.34 18.71
C HIS A 202 -8.49 -15.38 17.38
N ARG A 203 -8.10 -14.24 16.78
CA ARG A 203 -7.35 -14.20 15.51
C ARG A 203 -6.04 -13.42 15.64
N LYS A 204 -5.01 -13.83 14.87
CA LYS A 204 -3.75 -13.09 14.80
C LYS A 204 -4.01 -11.62 14.40
N PRO A 205 -3.41 -10.64 15.08
CA PRO A 205 -3.51 -9.24 14.70
C PRO A 205 -3.05 -9.01 13.25
N TYR A 206 -3.77 -8.17 12.52
CA TYR A 206 -3.42 -7.82 11.15
C TYR A 206 -3.70 -6.35 10.83
N SER A 207 -2.93 -5.80 9.88
CA SER A 207 -3.13 -4.47 9.33
C SER A 207 -3.52 -4.58 7.86
N LEU A 208 -4.46 -3.74 7.40
CA LEU A 208 -4.94 -3.74 6.02
C LEU A 208 -4.36 -2.57 5.25
N ILE A 209 -3.77 -2.87 4.10
CA ILE A 209 -3.30 -1.88 3.14
C ILE A 209 -3.82 -2.19 1.72
N GLN A 210 -3.79 -1.16 0.88
CA GLN A 210 -3.96 -1.27 -0.56
C GLN A 210 -2.71 -0.74 -1.25
N MET A 211 -2.25 -1.47 -2.26
CA MET A 211 -1.21 -1.02 -3.18
C MET A 211 -1.85 -0.70 -4.52
N LEU A 212 -1.51 0.46 -5.09
CA LEU A 212 -1.96 0.88 -6.41
C LEU A 212 -0.77 1.37 -7.22
N LEU A 213 -0.78 1.14 -8.52
CA LEU A 213 0.13 1.82 -9.44
C LEU A 213 -0.51 3.15 -9.83
N GLU A 214 0.22 4.25 -9.69
CA GLU A 214 -0.14 5.57 -10.20
C GLU A 214 0.84 5.95 -11.32
N ILE A 215 0.30 6.42 -12.44
CA ILE A 215 1.08 6.92 -13.58
C ILE A 215 0.64 8.34 -13.91
N ASP A 216 1.53 9.12 -14.52
CA ASP A 216 1.22 10.42 -15.07
C ASP A 216 1.12 10.35 -16.60
N VAL A 217 -0.06 10.67 -17.14
CA VAL A 217 -0.28 10.79 -18.58
C VAL A 217 -0.67 12.22 -18.88
N ASN A 218 0.28 12.99 -19.42
CA ASN A 218 0.08 14.39 -19.82
C ASN A 218 -0.49 15.28 -18.69
N GLY A 219 -0.02 15.11 -17.45
CA GLY A 219 -0.45 15.83 -16.26
C GLY A 219 -1.69 15.23 -15.57
N THR A 220 -2.26 14.16 -16.12
CA THR A 220 -3.39 13.45 -15.53
C THR A 220 -2.91 12.21 -14.78
N LYS A 221 -3.18 12.15 -13.49
CA LYS A 221 -2.84 11.00 -12.64
C LYS A 221 -3.87 9.90 -12.79
N LEU A 222 -3.43 8.75 -13.28
CA LEU A 222 -4.26 7.56 -13.43
C LEU A 222 -3.83 6.50 -12.44
N ARG A 223 -4.77 5.70 -11.94
CA ARG A 223 -4.53 4.67 -10.93
C ARG A 223 -5.04 3.32 -11.39
N SER A 224 -4.26 2.28 -11.13
CA SER A 224 -4.65 0.89 -11.37
C SER A 224 -5.75 0.43 -10.42
N GLN A 225 -6.28 -0.77 -10.68
CA GLN A 225 -7.00 -1.52 -9.66
C GLN A 225 -6.11 -1.76 -8.43
N PRO A 226 -6.67 -1.73 -7.21
CA PRO A 226 -5.91 -1.91 -5.99
C PRO A 226 -5.64 -3.39 -5.69
N VAL A 227 -4.41 -3.69 -5.29
CA VAL A 227 -4.07 -4.97 -4.66
C VAL A 227 -4.27 -4.84 -3.16
N ASN A 228 -5.18 -5.64 -2.59
CA ASN A 228 -5.46 -5.61 -1.16
C ASN A 228 -4.51 -6.54 -0.41
N ILE A 229 -3.86 -6.03 0.63
CA ILE A 229 -2.86 -6.81 1.39
C ILE A 229 -3.21 -6.76 2.87
N LYS A 230 -3.26 -7.94 3.49
CA LYS A 230 -3.30 -8.10 4.94
C LYS A 230 -1.90 -8.40 5.44
N ILE A 231 -1.32 -7.49 6.20
CA ILE A 231 -0.08 -7.71 6.93
C ILE A 231 -0.44 -8.46 8.21
N ILE A 232 0.04 -9.68 8.38
CA ILE A 232 -0.24 -10.53 9.53
C ILE A 232 0.97 -10.52 10.43
N LEU A 233 0.78 -10.11 11.68
CA LEU A 233 1.86 -10.15 12.65
C LEU A 233 2.26 -11.61 12.95
N GLY A 234 3.56 -11.85 12.94
CA GLY A 234 4.14 -13.09 13.43
C GLY A 234 3.90 -13.27 14.94
N SER A 235 4.20 -14.45 15.48
CA SER A 235 4.11 -14.70 16.92
C SER A 235 5.46 -14.47 17.61
N ARG A 236 5.57 -14.91 18.87
CA ARG A 236 6.76 -14.66 19.70
C ARG A 236 7.98 -15.44 19.18
N ASP A 237 7.74 -16.56 18.51
CA ASP A 237 8.74 -17.55 18.16
C ASP A 237 9.54 -17.15 16.92
N GLU A 238 10.80 -17.55 16.86
CA GLU A 238 11.73 -17.18 15.78
C GLU A 238 11.27 -17.68 14.40
N ASP A 239 10.42 -18.70 14.37
CA ASP A 239 9.89 -19.33 13.16
C ASP A 239 8.66 -18.62 12.59
N ASP A 240 7.97 -17.78 13.38
CA ASP A 240 6.72 -17.13 12.96
C ASP A 240 6.96 -15.67 12.56
N LEU A 241 7.40 -15.52 11.31
CA LEU A 241 7.69 -14.26 10.64
C LEU A 241 6.42 -13.47 10.27
N ILE A 242 6.54 -12.13 10.22
CA ILE A 242 5.47 -11.28 9.68
C ILE A 242 5.26 -11.64 8.20
N ASN A 243 4.00 -11.91 7.85
CA ASN A 243 3.64 -12.44 6.53
C ASN A 243 2.46 -11.66 5.92
N TYR A 244 2.11 -11.98 4.67
CA TYR A 244 1.10 -11.27 3.89
C TYR A 244 0.06 -12.23 3.33
N ILE A 245 -1.22 -11.87 3.46
CA ILE A 245 -2.28 -12.40 2.58
C ILE A 245 -2.54 -11.34 1.52
N ILE A 246 -2.35 -11.71 0.26
CA ILE A 246 -2.47 -10.82 -0.89
C ILE A 246 -3.68 -11.25 -1.71
N ASN A 247 -4.61 -10.32 -1.89
CA ASN A 247 -5.79 -10.49 -2.72
C ASN A 247 -5.68 -9.48 -3.87
N SER A 248 -5.19 -9.99 -5.01
CA SER A 248 -5.14 -9.32 -6.32
C SER A 248 -6.44 -9.51 -7.09
#